data_AF-A0A447RVY7-F1
#
_entry.id   AF-A0A447RVY7-F1
#
_cell.length_a   1.000
_cell.length_b   1.000
_cell.length_c   1.000
_cell.angle_alpha   90.00
_cell.angle_beta   90.00
_cell.angle_gamma   90.00
#
_symmetry.space_group_name_H-M   'P 1'
#
loop_
_entity.id
_entity.type
_entity.pdbx_description
1 polymer ?
#
loop_
_entity_poly.entity_id
_entity_poly.type
_entity_poly.pdbx_seq_one_letter_code
_entity_poly.pdbx_strand_id
1 'polypeptide(L)'
;MPANKPIVDAIKAKKQDPSGAFVWTTYAALQSLQAGLNQSDDPAEIAKYLKGATVDTVMGPLSWDQKGDLKGFEFGVFTWHANGTATDAK
;
A
#
# COMPACT_ATOMS: atom_id res chain seq x y z
N MET A 1 -7.75 11.32 1.57
CA MET A 1 -8.01 9.99 2.17
C MET A 1 -8.36 10.12 3.65
N PRO A 2 -9.62 10.38 4.02
CA PRO A 2 -10.04 10.48 5.42
C PRO A 2 -9.72 9.22 6.24
N ALA A 3 -9.83 8.04 5.61
CA ALA A 3 -9.57 6.75 6.25
C ALA A 3 -8.13 6.58 6.79
N ASN A 4 -7.13 7.19 6.14
CA ASN A 4 -5.73 7.05 6.54
C ASN A 4 -5.30 8.10 7.58
N LYS A 5 -6.18 9.03 7.97
CA LYS A 5 -5.85 10.11 8.92
C LYS A 5 -5.26 9.60 10.25
N PRO A 6 -5.78 8.54 10.89
CA PRO A 6 -5.19 8.01 12.12
C PRO A 6 -3.73 7.56 11.95
N ILE A 7 -3.40 6.98 10.79
CA ILE A 7 -2.03 6.53 10.47
C ILE A 7 -1.12 7.74 10.24
N VAL A 8 -1.59 8.75 9.49
CA VAL A 8 -0.87 10.02 9.30
C VAL A 8 -0.55 10.68 10.64
N ASP A 9 -1.54 10.76 11.53
CA ASP A 9 -1.36 11.38 12.85
C ASP A 9 -0.35 10.61 13.70
N ALA A 10 -0.40 9.27 13.68
CA ALA A 10 0.54 8.41 14.40
C ALA A 10 2.00 8.54 13.90
N ILE A 11 2.20 8.66 12.58
CA ILE A 11 3.53 8.87 11.98
C ILE A 11 4.07 10.26 12.36
N LYS A 12 3.23 11.29 12.28
CA LYS A 12 3.60 12.66 12.67
C LYS A 12 3.91 12.78 14.17
N ALA A 13 3.18 12.06 15.02
CA ALA A 13 3.46 12.01 16.46
C ALA A 13 4.87 11.45 16.75
N LYS A 14 5.40 10.61 15.87
CA LYS A 14 6.79 10.10 15.90
C LYS A 14 7.80 11.02 15.20
N LYS A 15 7.39 12.22 14.77
CA LYS A 15 8.22 13.19 14.02
C LYS A 15 8.76 12.64 12.69
N GLN A 16 8.02 11.74 12.06
CA GLN A 16 8.34 11.15 10.76
C GLN A 16 7.46 11.78 9.65
N ASP A 17 7.92 11.70 8.40
CA ASP A 17 7.18 12.21 7.25
C ASP A 17 6.28 11.11 6.63
N PRO A 18 4.95 11.28 6.64
CA PRO A 18 4.02 10.33 6.02
C PRO A 18 3.88 10.52 4.50
N SER A 19 4.53 11.52 3.89
CA SER A 19 4.35 11.83 2.46
C SER A 19 5.09 10.88 1.51
N GLY A 20 6.10 10.16 2.01
CA GLY A 20 6.88 9.22 1.20
C GLY A 20 6.03 8.08 0.66
N ALA A 21 6.10 7.84 -0.65
CA ALA A 21 5.30 6.80 -1.32
C ALA A 21 5.48 5.40 -0.70
N PHE A 22 6.68 5.08 -0.22
CA PHE A 22 7.00 3.77 0.35
C PHE A 22 6.39 3.52 1.74
N VAL A 23 5.96 4.56 2.46
CA VAL A 23 5.22 4.41 3.73
C VAL A 23 3.95 3.61 3.49
N TRP A 24 3.20 3.97 2.44
CA TRP A 24 1.91 3.39 2.13
C TRP A 24 2.02 2.01 1.50
N THR A 25 2.96 1.82 0.56
CA THR A 25 3.18 0.51 -0.08
C THR A 25 3.69 -0.53 0.92
N THR A 26 4.57 -0.14 1.84
CA THR A 26 5.07 -1.05 2.89
C THR A 26 3.99 -1.39 3.91
N TYR A 27 3.17 -0.42 4.30
CA TYR A 27 2.03 -0.67 5.19
C TYR A 27 1.04 -1.66 4.54
N ALA A 28 0.70 -1.44 3.26
CA ALA A 28 -0.18 -2.33 2.50
C ALA A 28 0.42 -3.74 2.33
N ALA A 29 1.74 -3.86 2.18
CA ALA A 29 2.42 -5.16 2.14
C ALA A 29 2.26 -5.94 3.45
N LEU A 30 2.36 -5.28 4.61
CA LEU A 30 2.12 -5.92 5.91
C LEU A 30 0.66 -6.32 6.10
N GLN A 31 -0.30 -5.49 5.66
CA GLN A 31 -1.73 -5.88 5.65
C GLN A 31 -1.99 -7.08 4.74
N SER A 32 -1.32 -7.14 3.60
CA SER A 32 -1.38 -8.28 2.67
C SER A 32 -0.81 -9.54 3.31
N LEU A 33 0.36 -9.44 3.95
CA LEU A 33 0.95 -10.55 4.68
C LEU A 33 0.05 -11.03 5.82
N GLN A 34 -0.55 -10.11 6.59
CA GLN A 34 -1.51 -10.44 7.64
C GLN A 34 -2.71 -11.22 7.09
N ALA A 35 -3.26 -10.81 5.96
CA ALA A 35 -4.36 -11.52 5.31
C ALA A 35 -3.97 -12.96 4.92
N GLY A 36 -2.75 -13.14 4.41
CA GLY A 36 -2.19 -14.46 4.10
C GLY A 36 -1.96 -15.32 5.35
N LEU A 37 -1.40 -14.74 6.41
CA LEU A 37 -1.13 -15.43 7.68
C LEU A 37 -2.41 -15.91 8.39
N ASN A 38 -3.55 -15.27 8.13
CA ASN A 38 -4.86 -15.75 8.60
C ASN A 38 -5.32 -17.02 7.89
N GLN A 39 -4.66 -17.44 6.80
CA GLN A 39 -5.01 -18.62 6.02
C GLN A 39 -4.00 -19.76 6.20
N SER A 40 -2.70 -19.42 6.28
CA SER A 40 -1.62 -20.40 6.40
C SER A 40 -0.34 -19.75 6.93
N ASP A 41 0.53 -20.54 7.54
CA ASP A 41 1.92 -20.17 7.85
C ASP A 41 2.92 -20.63 6.77
N ASP A 42 2.49 -21.48 5.84
CA ASP A 42 3.30 -21.89 4.68
C ASP A 42 3.41 -20.76 3.64
N PRO A 43 4.63 -20.36 3.23
CA PRO A 43 4.84 -19.28 2.27
C PRO A 43 4.17 -19.49 0.90
N ALA A 44 4.12 -20.73 0.40
CA ALA A 44 3.54 -21.01 -0.92
C ALA A 44 2.01 -20.94 -0.89
N GLU A 45 1.38 -21.42 0.18
CA GLU A 45 -0.06 -21.28 0.39
C GLU A 45 -0.47 -19.81 0.63
N ILE A 46 0.35 -19.03 1.35
CA ILE A 46 0.13 -17.57 1.48
C ILE A 46 0.16 -16.91 0.11
N ALA A 47 1.20 -17.17 -0.70
CA ALA A 47 1.32 -16.58 -2.03
C ALA A 47 0.16 -16.98 -2.95
N LYS A 48 -0.27 -18.24 -2.88
CA LYS A 48 -1.41 -18.77 -3.63
C LYS A 48 -2.72 -18.11 -3.20
N TYR A 49 -2.95 -17.92 -1.90
CA TYR A 49 -4.11 -17.19 -1.39
C TYR A 49 -4.14 -15.75 -1.92
N LEU A 50 -3.03 -15.01 -1.78
CA LEU A 50 -2.98 -13.61 -2.22
C LEU A 50 -3.24 -13.45 -3.72
N LYS A 51 -2.75 -14.37 -4.55
CA LYS A 51 -3.01 -14.37 -6.01
C LYS A 51 -4.47 -14.72 -6.37
N GLY A 52 -5.21 -15.33 -5.47
CA GLY A 52 -6.62 -15.73 -5.66
C GLY A 52 -7.64 -14.82 -4.97
N ALA A 53 -7.19 -13.85 -4.17
CA ALA A 53 -8.05 -13.00 -3.33
C ALA A 53 -7.84 -11.51 -3.63
N THR A 54 -8.76 -10.69 -3.10
CA THR A 54 -8.59 -9.24 -2.97
C THR A 54 -8.37 -8.91 -1.50
N VAL A 55 -7.40 -8.06 -1.20
CA VAL A 55 -7.08 -7.63 0.16
C VAL A 55 -7.30 -6.13 0.29
N ASP A 56 -8.15 -5.72 1.24
CA ASP A 56 -8.36 -4.31 1.56
C ASP A 56 -7.16 -3.75 2.34
N THR A 57 -6.57 -2.68 1.82
CA THR A 57 -5.40 -2.04 2.42
C THR A 57 -5.57 -0.51 2.52
N VAL A 58 -4.60 0.16 3.13
CA VAL A 58 -4.51 1.63 3.12
C VAL A 58 -4.34 2.24 1.72
N MET A 59 -3.98 1.42 0.72
CA MET A 59 -3.91 1.81 -0.69
C MET A 59 -5.18 1.43 -1.47
N GLY A 60 -6.22 0.97 -0.78
CA GLY A 60 -7.43 0.41 -1.40
C GLY A 60 -7.36 -1.12 -1.57
N PRO A 61 -8.34 -1.71 -2.28
CA PRO A 61 -8.38 -3.14 -2.55
C PRO A 61 -7.25 -3.52 -3.52
N LEU A 62 -6.35 -4.40 -3.08
CA LEU A 62 -5.26 -4.93 -3.90
C LEU A 62 -5.58 -6.34 -4.38
N SER A 63 -5.24 -6.62 -5.64
CA SER A 63 -5.30 -7.96 -6.22
C SER A 63 -4.08 -8.19 -7.10
N TRP A 64 -3.64 -9.45 -7.20
CA TRP A 64 -2.41 -9.82 -7.90
C TRP A 64 -2.68 -10.70 -9.11
N ASP A 65 -1.79 -10.65 -10.09
CA ASP A 65 -1.73 -11.61 -11.18
C ASP A 65 -0.95 -12.89 -10.78
N GLN A 66 -0.82 -13.83 -11.73
CA GLN A 66 -0.13 -15.09 -11.46
C GLN A 66 1.38 -14.92 -11.16
N LYS A 67 1.99 -13.83 -11.64
CA LYS A 67 3.41 -13.52 -11.42
C LYS A 67 3.63 -12.83 -10.07
N GLY A 68 2.58 -12.24 -9.50
CA GLY A 68 2.64 -11.50 -8.24
C GLY A 68 2.68 -9.99 -8.44
N ASP A 69 2.34 -9.50 -9.64
CA ASP A 69 2.21 -8.08 -9.93
C ASP A 69 0.81 -7.58 -9.58
N LEU A 70 0.70 -6.34 -9.11
CA LEU A 70 -0.60 -5.73 -8.84
C LEU A 70 -1.39 -5.51 -10.13
N LYS A 71 -2.66 -5.92 -10.13
CA LYS A 71 -3.60 -5.62 -11.22
C LYS A 71 -4.13 -4.20 -11.06
N GLY A 72 -4.13 -3.42 -12.15
CA GLY A 72 -4.75 -2.10 -12.17
C GLY A 72 -4.05 -1.06 -11.30
N PHE A 73 -2.76 -1.24 -10.99
CA PHE A 73 -1.97 -0.21 -10.34
C PHE A 73 -1.58 0.87 -11.35
N GLU A 74 -1.93 2.11 -11.05
CA GLU A 74 -1.65 3.27 -11.90
C GLU A 74 -0.60 4.17 -11.23
N PHE A 75 0.28 4.74 -12.05
CA PHE A 75 1.17 5.80 -11.62
C PHE A 75 0.52 7.14 -11.97
N GLY A 76 0.31 7.99 -10.96
CA GLY A 76 -0.09 9.37 -11.19
C GLY A 76 1.03 10.19 -11.83
N VAL A 77 0.65 11.22 -12.58
CA VAL A 77 1.59 12.19 -13.16
C VAL A 77 1.57 13.45 -12.30
N PHE A 78 2.74 13.90 -11.85
CA PHE A 78 2.85 15.00 -10.89
C PHE A 78 3.83 16.08 -11.36
N THR A 79 3.53 17.32 -10.99
CA THR A 79 4.48 18.44 -11.02
C THR A 79 5.24 18.48 -9.70
N TRP A 80 6.58 18.47 -9.79
CA TRP A 80 7.47 18.55 -8.63
C TRP A 80 7.81 20.00 -8.29
N HIS A 81 7.85 20.33 -6.99
CA HIS A 81 8.11 21.67 -6.49
C HIS A 81 9.45 21.77 -5.74
N ALA A 82 10.04 22.96 -5.70
CA ALA A 82 11.32 23.21 -5.02
C ALA A 82 11.31 22.88 -3.51
N ASN A 83 10.13 22.88 -2.88
CA ASN A 83 9.95 22.53 -1.48
C ASN A 83 9.82 21.00 -1.25
N GLY A 84 10.03 20.17 -2.27
CA GLY A 84 9.95 18.71 -2.19
C GLY A 84 8.53 18.15 -2.17
N THR A 85 7.53 18.96 -2.49
CA THR A 85 6.13 18.50 -2.63
C THR A 85 5.77 18.23 -4.08
N ALA A 86 4.70 17.46 -4.28
CA ALA A 86 4.15 17.13 -5.57
C ALA A 86 2.67 17.51 -5.64
N THR A 87 2.22 18.03 -6.78
CA THR A 87 0.79 18.25 -7.10
C THR A 87 0.46 17.57 -8.41
N ASP A 88 -0.79 17.16 -8.62
CA ASP A 88 -1.21 16.57 -9.90
C ASP A 88 -0.79 17.44 -11.09
N ALA A 89 -0.26 16.81 -12.13
CA ALA A 89 0.06 17.50 -13.38
C ALA A 89 -1.24 17.99 -14.06
N LYS A 90 -1.15 19.15 -14.72
CA LYS A 90 -2.24 19.71 -15.52
C LYS A 90 -2.21 19.21 -16.95
#